data_AF-A0A1G8VE60-F1
#
_entry.id   AF-A0A1G8VE60-F1
#
_cell.length_a   1.000
_cell.length_b   1.000
_cell.length_c   1.000
_cell.angle_alpha   90.00
_cell.angle_beta   90.00
_cell.angle_gamma   90.00
#
_symmetry.space_group_name_H-M   'P 1'
#
loop_
_entity.id
_entity.type
_entity.pdbx_description
1 polymer ?
#
loop_
_entity_poly.entity_id
_entity_poly.type
_entity_poly.pdbx_seq_one_letter_code
_entity_poly.pdbx_strand_id
1 'polypeptide(L)'
;MFDNYSNYDSITNDREREEKLMQDKRERCHKEGKLYFVLFWLTVLGTPVIFLLSLIGGIAGAAFDVLFDSQAVLYGFLGIIGVISLAAGIVTAVILFILGKEESCFKAAGIAYIIIALSSTVTEFLPDGLIKTVLELVTLIAEMFYLFEFINGSIYILAGVDNYIASSWETLKKVIIYLFIGIVACVILVFIPIIRYLALIAIFIAAIGAIGILIWEWVLMFKTARALKNF
;
A
#
# COMPACT_ATOMS: atom_id res chain seq x y z
N MET A 1 32.22 -46.59 -31.00
CA MET A 1 31.92 -45.37 -31.80
C MET A 1 30.44 -44.96 -31.69
N PHE A 2 29.79 -45.14 -30.52
CA PHE A 2 28.36 -44.85 -30.33
C PHE A 2 28.01 -44.05 -29.05
N ASP A 3 28.99 -43.61 -28.25
CA ASP A 3 28.70 -42.92 -26.98
C ASP A 3 28.38 -41.42 -27.10
N ASN A 4 28.46 -40.83 -28.30
CA ASN A 4 28.26 -39.38 -28.48
C ASN A 4 26.80 -38.95 -28.77
N TYR A 5 25.87 -39.88 -29.01
CA TYR A 5 24.47 -39.52 -29.30
C TYR A 5 23.63 -39.36 -28.02
N SER A 6 23.90 -40.14 -26.97
CA SER A 6 23.20 -40.06 -25.67
C SER A 6 23.36 -38.70 -24.99
N ASN A 7 24.52 -38.06 -25.15
CA ASN A 7 24.84 -36.79 -24.51
C ASN A 7 24.26 -35.57 -25.27
N TYR A 8 23.87 -35.73 -26.54
CA TYR A 8 23.26 -34.65 -27.32
C TYR A 8 21.79 -34.48 -26.98
N ASP A 9 21.06 -35.60 -26.81
CA ASP A 9 19.64 -35.60 -26.45
C ASP A 9 19.38 -35.13 -25.01
N SER A 10 20.33 -35.29 -24.08
CA SER A 10 20.21 -34.72 -22.74
C SER A 10 20.39 -33.20 -22.74
N ILE A 11 21.38 -32.69 -23.48
CA ILE A 11 21.70 -31.25 -23.57
C ILE A 11 20.60 -30.45 -24.28
N THR A 12 19.97 -31.00 -25.33
CA THR A 12 18.84 -30.36 -26.00
C THR A 12 17.59 -30.30 -25.12
N ASN A 13 17.31 -31.37 -24.37
CA ASN A 13 16.16 -31.42 -23.46
C ASN A 13 16.33 -30.46 -22.27
N ASP A 14 17.56 -30.30 -21.75
CA ASP A 14 17.88 -29.33 -20.71
C ASP A 14 17.71 -27.88 -21.22
N ARG A 15 18.17 -27.58 -22.45
CA ARG A 15 17.98 -26.25 -23.06
C ARG A 15 16.51 -25.93 -23.33
N GLU A 16 15.74 -26.86 -23.87
CA GLU A 16 14.29 -26.65 -24.08
C GLU A 16 13.55 -26.42 -22.75
N ARG A 17 13.98 -27.09 -21.68
CA ARG A 17 13.42 -26.90 -20.34
C ARG A 17 13.79 -25.53 -19.77
N GLU A 18 15.03 -25.07 -19.94
CA GLU A 18 15.46 -23.73 -19.54
C GLU A 18 14.74 -22.64 -20.34
N GLU A 19 14.57 -22.82 -21.65
CA GLU A 19 13.85 -21.85 -22.49
C GLU A 19 12.37 -21.74 -22.10
N LYS A 20 11.69 -22.87 -21.85
CA LYS A 20 10.31 -22.87 -21.33
C LYS A 20 10.22 -22.20 -19.96
N LEU A 21 11.15 -22.50 -19.05
CA LEU A 21 11.20 -21.88 -17.72
C LEU A 21 11.40 -20.35 -17.82
N MET A 22 12.27 -19.89 -18.72
CA MET A 22 12.52 -18.47 -18.95
C MET A 22 11.32 -17.78 -19.60
N GLN A 23 10.63 -18.45 -20.54
CA GLN A 23 9.41 -17.94 -21.15
C GLN A 23 8.28 -17.81 -20.11
N ASP A 24 8.06 -18.84 -19.28
CA ASP A 24 7.09 -18.82 -18.19
C ASP A 24 7.41 -17.71 -17.18
N LYS A 25 8.70 -17.50 -16.87
CA LYS A 25 9.13 -16.41 -15.98
C LYS A 25 8.82 -15.03 -16.60
N ARG A 26 9.09 -14.83 -17.88
CA ARG A 26 8.76 -13.58 -18.59
C ARG A 26 7.27 -13.29 -18.63
N GLU A 27 6.45 -14.29 -18.97
CA GLU A 27 5.00 -14.10 -19.00
C GLU A 27 4.44 -13.74 -17.62
N ARG A 28 4.99 -14.33 -16.56
CA ARG A 28 4.65 -13.98 -15.17
C ARG A 28 5.05 -12.56 -14.83
N CYS A 29 6.31 -12.17 -15.02
CA CYS A 29 6.77 -10.81 -14.76
C CYS A 29 5.93 -9.79 -15.55
N HIS A 30 5.56 -10.08 -16.80
CA HIS A 30 4.72 -9.19 -17.58
C HIS A 30 3.30 -9.04 -17.02
N LYS A 31 2.70 -10.11 -16.50
CA LYS A 31 1.37 -10.07 -15.83
C LYS A 31 1.45 -9.29 -14.52
N GLU A 32 2.45 -9.58 -13.69
CA GLU A 32 2.67 -8.89 -12.40
C GLU A 32 2.96 -7.41 -12.60
N GLY A 33 3.77 -7.06 -13.60
CA GLY A 33 4.06 -5.67 -13.96
C GLY A 33 2.80 -4.89 -14.35
N LYS A 34 1.83 -5.51 -15.04
CA LYS A 34 0.53 -4.89 -15.32
C LYS A 34 -0.28 -4.65 -14.05
N LEU A 35 -0.32 -5.63 -13.14
CA LEU A 35 -1.05 -5.49 -11.87
C LEU A 35 -0.43 -4.41 -10.99
N TYR A 36 0.90 -4.35 -10.89
CA TYR A 36 1.63 -3.27 -10.21
C TYR A 36 1.34 -1.90 -10.82
N PHE A 37 1.23 -1.81 -12.14
CA PHE A 37 0.87 -0.56 -12.81
C PHE A 37 -0.55 -0.10 -12.46
N VAL A 38 -1.49 -1.04 -12.35
CA VAL A 38 -2.86 -0.75 -11.89
C VAL A 38 -2.86 -0.30 -10.43
N LEU A 39 -2.11 -0.99 -9.54
CA LEU A 39 -1.93 -0.57 -8.14
C LEU A 39 -1.32 0.82 -8.02
N PHE A 40 -0.33 1.15 -8.83
CA PHE A 40 0.25 2.49 -8.89
C PHE A 40 -0.80 3.55 -9.23
N TRP A 41 -1.63 3.35 -10.25
CA TRP A 41 -2.68 4.32 -10.58
C TRP A 41 -3.78 4.38 -9.53
N LEU A 42 -4.16 3.24 -8.94
CA LEU A 42 -5.14 3.20 -7.86
C LEU A 42 -4.67 3.98 -6.63
N THR A 43 -3.39 3.89 -6.27
CA THR A 43 -2.82 4.62 -5.14
C THR A 43 -2.59 6.10 -5.48
N VAL A 44 -1.97 6.41 -6.63
CA VAL A 44 -1.69 7.79 -7.06
C VAL A 44 -2.95 8.60 -7.32
N LEU A 45 -4.00 8.01 -7.89
CA LEU A 45 -5.26 8.73 -8.13
C LEU A 45 -6.21 8.57 -6.95
N GLY A 46 -6.31 7.39 -6.35
CA GLY A 46 -7.24 7.12 -5.26
C GLY A 46 -6.93 7.94 -4.02
N THR A 47 -5.69 7.91 -3.53
CA THR A 47 -5.34 8.55 -2.25
C THR A 47 -5.54 10.08 -2.27
N PRO A 48 -5.08 10.83 -3.28
CA PRO A 48 -5.31 12.28 -3.33
C PRO A 48 -6.75 12.66 -3.61
N VAL A 49 -7.47 11.88 -4.44
CA VAL A 49 -8.87 12.17 -4.76
C VAL A 49 -9.75 11.93 -3.54
N ILE A 50 -9.56 10.83 -2.82
CA ILE A 50 -10.28 10.56 -1.56
C ILE A 50 -9.97 11.64 -0.54
N PHE A 51 -8.69 12.02 -0.38
CA PHE A 51 -8.30 13.11 0.52
C PHE A 51 -8.98 14.44 0.17
N LEU A 52 -8.99 14.83 -1.12
CA LEU A 52 -9.65 16.05 -1.58
C LEU A 52 -11.16 16.01 -1.39
N LEU A 53 -11.81 14.87 -1.68
CA LEU A 53 -13.24 14.69 -1.47
C LEU A 53 -13.60 14.78 0.01
N SER A 54 -12.83 14.16 0.91
CA SER A 54 -13.03 14.27 2.35
C SER A 54 -12.82 15.70 2.84
N LEU A 55 -11.84 16.43 2.31
CA LEU A 55 -11.59 17.83 2.65
C LEU A 55 -12.76 18.74 2.19
N ILE A 56 -13.22 18.57 0.95
CA ILE A 56 -14.39 19.31 0.42
C ILE A 56 -15.65 18.96 1.22
N GLY A 57 -15.85 17.68 1.55
CA GLY A 57 -16.96 17.22 2.37
C GLY A 57 -16.98 17.84 3.75
N GLY A 58 -15.82 17.93 4.42
CA GLY A 58 -15.69 18.60 5.71
C GLY A 58 -16.00 20.09 5.66
N ILE A 59 -15.48 20.80 4.64
CA ILE A 59 -15.71 22.24 4.46
C ILE A 59 -17.18 22.52 4.11
N ALA A 60 -17.76 21.75 3.17
CA ALA A 60 -19.15 21.88 2.78
C ALA A 60 -20.09 21.52 3.93
N GLY A 61 -19.77 20.47 4.69
CA GLY A 61 -20.50 20.08 5.90
C GLY A 61 -20.57 21.19 6.94
N ALA A 62 -19.42 21.78 7.28
CA ALA A 62 -19.36 22.89 8.21
C ALA A 62 -20.14 24.13 7.71
N ALA A 63 -20.14 24.40 6.41
CA ALA A 63 -20.91 25.50 5.82
C ALA A 63 -22.43 25.23 5.81
N PHE A 64 -22.85 24.00 5.52
CA PHE A 64 -24.28 23.62 5.48
C PHE A 64 -24.91 23.50 6.87
N ASP A 65 -24.18 23.03 7.87
CA ASP A 65 -24.67 22.93 9.25
C ASP A 65 -25.02 24.32 9.81
N VAL A 66 -24.20 25.33 9.46
CA VAL A 66 -24.42 26.73 9.83
C VAL A 66 -25.62 27.37 9.10
N LEU A 67 -25.92 26.92 7.86
CA LEU A 67 -26.94 27.56 7.01
C LEU A 67 -28.32 26.90 7.08
N PHE A 68 -28.40 25.59 7.34
CA PHE A 68 -29.62 24.81 7.14
C PHE A 68 -30.01 23.90 8.32
N ASP A 69 -29.23 23.87 9.41
CA ASP A 69 -29.46 23.04 10.60
C ASP A 69 -29.82 21.59 10.24
N SER A 70 -29.15 21.08 9.20
CA SER A 70 -29.45 19.78 8.60
C SER A 70 -28.17 19.07 8.21
N GLN A 71 -27.82 18.05 8.99
CA GLN A 71 -26.63 17.24 8.76
C GLN A 71 -26.83 16.14 7.68
N ALA A 72 -28.05 16.00 7.14
CA ALA A 72 -28.39 14.91 6.21
C ALA A 72 -27.55 14.94 4.91
N VAL A 73 -27.23 16.13 4.40
CA VAL A 73 -26.43 16.30 3.18
C VAL A 73 -24.97 15.92 3.41
N LEU A 74 -24.43 16.25 4.59
CA LEU A 74 -23.07 15.89 4.99
C LEU A 74 -22.92 14.37 5.16
N TYR A 75 -23.84 13.73 5.89
CA TYR A 75 -23.81 12.28 6.08
C TYR A 75 -24.03 11.51 4.77
N GLY A 76 -24.87 12.01 3.86
CA GLY A 76 -25.03 11.44 2.53
C GLY A 76 -23.76 11.52 1.68
N PHE A 77 -23.06 12.66 1.71
CA PHE A 77 -21.80 12.85 0.97
C PHE A 77 -20.66 12.00 1.53
N LEU A 78 -20.49 11.97 2.85
CA LEU A 78 -19.52 11.10 3.52
C LEU A 78 -19.81 9.62 3.25
N GLY A 79 -21.07 9.20 3.29
CA GLY A 79 -21.44 7.82 2.95
C GLY A 79 -21.07 7.41 1.51
N ILE A 80 -21.18 8.32 0.54
CA ILE A 80 -20.74 8.06 -0.84
C ILE A 80 -19.21 7.89 -0.90
N ILE A 81 -18.47 8.75 -0.20
CA ILE A 81 -17.01 8.65 -0.11
C ILE A 81 -16.61 7.31 0.51
N GLY A 82 -17.24 6.91 1.62
CA GLY A 82 -17.01 5.62 2.27
C GLY A 82 -17.23 4.43 1.33
N VAL A 83 -18.31 4.45 0.54
CA VAL A 83 -18.59 3.38 -0.45
C VAL A 83 -17.54 3.34 -1.56
N ILE A 84 -17.10 4.50 -2.08
CA ILE A 84 -16.05 4.57 -3.11
C ILE A 84 -14.72 4.06 -2.54
N SER A 85 -14.36 4.49 -1.33
CA SER A 85 -13.16 4.05 -0.62
C SER A 85 -13.19 2.54 -0.36
N LEU A 86 -14.34 1.99 0.04
CA LEU A 86 -14.53 0.55 0.22
C LEU A 86 -14.35 -0.21 -1.10
N ALA A 87 -14.95 0.28 -2.19
CA ALA A 87 -14.83 -0.34 -3.50
C ALA A 87 -13.37 -0.34 -3.99
N ALA A 88 -12.66 0.79 -3.88
CA ALA A 88 -11.23 0.88 -4.18
C ALA A 88 -10.40 -0.05 -3.27
N GLY A 89 -10.78 -0.13 -1.99
CA GLY A 89 -10.31 -1.07 -0.99
C GLY A 89 -10.33 -2.51 -1.48
N ILE A 90 -11.51 -2.98 -1.86
CA ILE A 90 -11.75 -4.34 -2.34
C ILE A 90 -10.98 -4.61 -3.63
N VAL A 91 -10.98 -3.67 -4.59
CA VAL A 91 -10.23 -3.84 -5.85
C VAL A 91 -8.73 -4.01 -5.58
N THR A 92 -8.16 -3.18 -4.71
CA THR A 92 -6.75 -3.27 -4.33
C THR A 92 -6.46 -4.61 -3.65
N ALA A 93 -7.32 -5.03 -2.71
CA ALA A 93 -7.19 -6.32 -2.04
C ALA A 93 -7.23 -7.49 -3.03
N VAL A 94 -8.16 -7.48 -4.00
CA VAL A 94 -8.24 -8.50 -5.06
C VAL A 94 -6.96 -8.56 -5.88
N ILE A 95 -6.39 -7.41 -6.25
CA ILE A 95 -5.11 -7.38 -6.97
C ILE A 95 -3.99 -7.98 -6.12
N LEU A 96 -3.93 -7.66 -4.83
CA LEU A 96 -2.96 -8.23 -3.90
C LEU A 96 -3.14 -9.74 -3.73
N PHE A 97 -4.36 -10.26 -3.71
CA PHE A 97 -4.60 -11.71 -3.72
C PHE A 97 -4.15 -12.39 -5.01
N ILE A 98 -4.29 -11.71 -6.16
CA ILE A 98 -3.81 -12.24 -7.43
C ILE A 98 -2.28 -12.30 -7.45
N LEU A 99 -1.60 -11.24 -6.98
CA LEU A 99 -0.14 -11.25 -6.78
C LEU A 99 0.28 -12.29 -5.72
N GLY A 100 -0.59 -12.52 -4.73
CA GLY A 100 -0.36 -13.47 -3.65
C GLY A 100 -0.46 -14.95 -4.01
N LYS A 101 -0.75 -15.27 -5.28
CA LYS A 101 -0.66 -16.65 -5.78
C LYS A 101 0.78 -17.14 -5.84
N GLU A 102 1.72 -16.24 -6.08
CA GLU A 102 3.15 -16.54 -6.15
C GLU A 102 3.81 -16.23 -4.80
N GLU A 103 3.49 -15.08 -4.18
CA GLU A 103 4.12 -14.64 -2.94
C GLU A 103 3.14 -14.40 -1.79
N SER A 104 3.30 -15.18 -0.71
CA SER A 104 2.38 -15.16 0.45
C SER A 104 2.29 -13.79 1.15
N CYS A 105 3.32 -12.95 1.02
CA CYS A 105 3.34 -11.59 1.56
C CYS A 105 2.21 -10.73 0.98
N PHE A 106 1.92 -10.80 -0.32
CA PHE A 106 0.81 -10.03 -0.90
C PHE A 106 -0.56 -10.53 -0.44
N LYS A 107 -0.68 -11.83 -0.16
CA LYS A 107 -1.91 -12.36 0.43
C LYS A 107 -2.16 -11.79 1.82
N ALA A 108 -1.11 -11.71 2.65
CA ALA A 108 -1.19 -11.08 3.96
C ALA A 108 -1.52 -9.57 3.84
N ALA A 109 -0.87 -8.87 2.92
CA ALA A 109 -1.16 -7.47 2.60
C ALA A 109 -2.63 -7.28 2.15
N GLY A 110 -3.16 -8.16 1.31
CA GLY A 110 -4.54 -8.12 0.85
C GLY A 110 -5.57 -8.29 1.98
N ILE A 111 -5.31 -9.22 2.92
CA ILE A 111 -6.16 -9.39 4.11
C ILE A 111 -6.14 -8.13 4.97
N ALA A 112 -4.94 -7.57 5.21
CA ALA A 112 -4.78 -6.34 5.95
C ALA A 112 -5.56 -5.19 5.30
N TYR A 113 -5.49 -5.07 3.97
CA TYR A 113 -6.18 -4.04 3.21
C TYR A 113 -7.72 -4.16 3.27
N ILE A 114 -8.26 -5.38 3.33
CA ILE A 114 -9.69 -5.60 3.60
C ILE A 114 -10.07 -5.08 4.98
N ILE A 115 -9.25 -5.38 6.01
CA ILE A 115 -9.49 -4.90 7.37
C ILE A 115 -9.49 -3.38 7.39
N ILE A 116 -8.52 -2.73 6.75
CA ILE A 116 -8.44 -1.26 6.62
C ILE A 116 -9.72 -0.72 5.96
N ALA A 117 -10.10 -1.24 4.80
CA ALA A 117 -11.25 -0.75 4.06
C ALA A 117 -12.56 -0.89 4.86
N LEU A 118 -12.78 -2.03 5.51
CA LEU A 118 -13.96 -2.27 6.34
C LEU A 118 -13.97 -1.39 7.58
N SER A 119 -12.86 -1.35 8.33
CA SER A 119 -12.76 -0.56 9.56
C SER A 119 -12.95 0.93 9.30
N SER A 120 -12.30 1.45 8.24
CA SER A 120 -12.40 2.84 7.80
C SER A 120 -13.82 3.22 7.38
N THR A 121 -14.51 2.32 6.67
CA THR A 121 -15.91 2.56 6.28
C THR A 121 -16.82 2.57 7.50
N VAL A 122 -16.61 1.65 8.45
CA VAL A 122 -17.44 1.57 9.67
C VAL A 122 -17.22 2.78 10.58
N THR A 123 -15.98 3.28 10.70
CA THR A 123 -15.69 4.46 11.52
C THR A 123 -16.36 5.74 11.03
N GLU A 124 -16.67 5.86 9.74
CA GLU A 124 -17.42 7.00 9.19
C GLU A 124 -18.87 7.07 9.68
N PHE A 125 -19.47 5.94 10.05
CA PHE A 125 -20.86 5.87 10.54
C PHE A 125 -20.96 5.87 12.08
N LEU A 126 -19.83 5.87 12.78
CA LEU A 126 -19.81 5.83 14.23
C LEU A 126 -19.67 7.24 14.83
N PRO A 127 -20.43 7.56 15.89
CA PRO A 127 -20.20 8.78 16.63
C PRO A 127 -18.83 8.74 17.33
N ASP A 128 -18.30 9.92 17.63
CA ASP A 128 -17.06 10.03 18.39
C ASP A 128 -17.18 9.36 19.76
N GLY A 129 -16.21 8.50 20.06
CA GLY A 129 -16.22 7.73 21.29
C GLY A 129 -15.22 6.57 21.25
N LEU A 130 -15.19 5.81 22.34
CA LEU A 130 -14.21 4.74 22.55
C LEU A 130 -14.22 3.68 21.44
N ILE A 131 -15.40 3.33 20.92
CA ILE A 131 -15.52 2.33 19.84
C ILE A 131 -14.84 2.83 18.55
N LYS A 132 -15.06 4.09 18.18
CA LYS A 132 -14.43 4.72 17.01
C LYS A 132 -12.92 4.76 17.18
N THR A 133 -12.42 5.21 18.34
CA THR A 133 -10.97 5.25 18.63
C THR A 133 -10.33 3.86 18.56
N VAL A 134 -11.01 2.82 19.06
CA VAL A 134 -10.50 1.44 18.97
C VAL A 134 -10.42 0.98 17.51
N LEU A 135 -11.42 1.27 16.68
CA LEU A 135 -11.38 0.93 15.26
C LEU A 135 -10.32 1.71 14.48
N GLU A 136 -10.12 2.99 14.78
CA GLU A 136 -9.03 3.79 14.21
C GLU A 136 -7.66 3.19 14.56
N LEU A 137 -7.47 2.71 15.79
CA LEU A 137 -6.25 2.01 16.20
C LEU A 137 -6.07 0.69 15.44
N VAL A 138 -7.14 -0.10 15.26
CA VAL A 138 -7.12 -1.33 14.45
C VAL A 138 -6.75 -1.02 13.00
N THR A 139 -7.32 0.06 12.44
CA THR A 139 -7.03 0.52 11.09
C THR A 139 -5.56 0.86 10.93
N LEU A 140 -4.99 1.64 11.87
CA LEU A 140 -3.58 2.02 11.89
C LEU A 140 -2.65 0.80 11.95
N ILE A 141 -2.97 -0.18 12.81
CA ILE A 141 -2.18 -1.42 12.92
C ILE A 141 -2.25 -2.21 11.61
N ALA A 142 -3.44 -2.30 11.01
CA ALA A 142 -3.63 -2.98 9.74
C ALA A 142 -2.90 -2.27 8.59
N GLU A 143 -2.88 -0.94 8.56
CA GLU A 143 -2.09 -0.13 7.60
C GLU A 143 -0.60 -0.41 7.71
N MET A 144 -0.06 -0.45 8.93
CA MET A 144 1.35 -0.78 9.16
C MET A 144 1.65 -2.20 8.66
N PHE A 145 0.81 -3.17 9.02
CA PHE A 145 0.99 -4.56 8.61
C PHE A 145 0.90 -4.72 7.09
N TYR A 146 -0.10 -4.09 6.45
CA TYR A 146 -0.21 -4.00 5.00
C TYR A 146 1.07 -3.47 4.36
N LEU A 147 1.57 -2.32 4.82
CA LEU A 147 2.73 -1.66 4.25
C LEU A 147 3.99 -2.54 4.34
N PHE A 148 4.21 -3.19 5.47
CA PHE A 148 5.36 -4.09 5.63
C PHE A 148 5.28 -5.31 4.73
N GLU A 149 4.11 -5.97 4.67
CA GLU A 149 3.91 -7.14 3.83
C GLU A 149 3.98 -6.80 2.34
N PHE A 150 3.44 -5.66 1.93
CA PHE A 150 3.53 -5.16 0.57
C PHE A 150 4.99 -4.88 0.14
N ILE A 151 5.77 -4.24 1.02
CA ILE A 151 7.19 -3.99 0.74
C ILE A 151 7.98 -5.30 0.67
N ASN A 152 7.75 -6.24 1.59
CA ASN A 152 8.41 -7.55 1.58
C ASN A 152 8.10 -8.32 0.29
N GLY A 153 6.84 -8.36 -0.12
CA GLY A 153 6.43 -8.97 -1.39
C GLY A 153 7.11 -8.29 -2.58
N SER A 154 7.19 -6.95 -2.57
CA SER A 154 7.83 -6.17 -3.64
C SER A 154 9.33 -6.45 -3.77
N ILE A 155 10.03 -6.59 -2.64
CA ILE A 155 11.45 -6.98 -2.61
C ILE A 155 11.62 -8.37 -3.21
N TYR A 156 10.76 -9.32 -2.81
CA TYR A 156 10.87 -10.70 -3.25
C TYR A 156 10.62 -10.85 -4.76
N ILE A 157 9.54 -10.26 -5.29
CA ILE A 157 9.23 -10.32 -6.73
C ILE A 157 10.37 -9.74 -7.58
N LEU A 158 11.08 -8.73 -7.06
CA LEU A 158 12.21 -8.12 -7.76
C LEU A 158 13.52 -8.89 -7.63
N ALA A 159 13.61 -9.86 -6.72
CA ALA A 159 14.82 -10.64 -6.49
C ALA A 159 15.21 -11.41 -7.77
N GLY A 160 16.38 -11.11 -8.32
CA GLY A 160 16.83 -11.70 -9.58
C GLY A 160 16.14 -11.16 -10.84
N VAL A 161 15.37 -10.07 -10.72
CA VAL A 161 14.88 -9.25 -11.84
C VAL A 161 15.60 -7.90 -11.84
N ASP A 162 15.51 -7.15 -10.75
CA ASP A 162 16.20 -5.87 -10.57
C ASP A 162 16.56 -5.67 -9.09
N ASN A 163 17.78 -6.09 -8.74
CA ASN A 163 18.30 -6.01 -7.37
C ASN A 163 18.48 -4.56 -6.88
N TYR A 164 18.63 -3.59 -7.80
CA TYR A 164 18.76 -2.18 -7.44
C TYR A 164 17.43 -1.61 -6.93
N ILE A 165 16.33 -1.93 -7.62
CA ILE A 165 14.99 -1.54 -7.15
C ILE A 165 14.64 -2.28 -5.85
N ALA A 166 14.97 -3.58 -5.74
CA ALA A 166 14.76 -4.34 -4.51
C ALA A 166 15.47 -3.70 -3.29
N SER A 167 16.74 -3.31 -3.44
CA SER A 167 17.49 -2.61 -2.39
C SER A 167 16.89 -1.24 -2.03
N SER A 168 16.29 -0.56 -3.01
CA SER A 168 15.58 0.70 -2.76
C SER A 168 14.32 0.48 -1.92
N TRP A 169 13.57 -0.60 -2.15
CA TRP A 169 12.44 -1.01 -1.30
C TRP A 169 12.88 -1.36 0.13
N GLU A 170 14.01 -2.05 0.30
CA GLU A 170 14.57 -2.31 1.63
C GLU A 170 14.94 -1.03 2.37
N THR A 171 15.49 -0.05 1.64
CA THR A 171 15.83 1.25 2.20
C THR A 171 14.57 1.99 2.64
N LEU A 172 13.52 2.00 1.80
CA LEU A 172 12.23 2.56 2.14
C LEU A 172 11.66 1.93 3.43
N LYS A 173 11.71 0.60 3.55
CA LYS A 173 11.28 -0.13 4.76
C LYS A 173 11.99 0.37 6.02
N LYS A 174 13.31 0.53 5.97
CA LYS A 174 14.10 1.03 7.11
C LYS A 174 13.70 2.45 7.48
N VAL A 175 13.53 3.32 6.48
CA VAL A 175 13.12 4.72 6.70
C VAL A 175 11.73 4.79 7.34
N ILE A 176 10.78 3.95 6.89
CA ILE A 176 9.45 3.82 7.50
C ILE A 176 9.55 3.41 8.97
N ILE A 177 10.37 2.40 9.30
CA ILE A 177 10.58 1.96 10.68
C ILE A 177 11.11 3.11 11.55
N TYR A 178 12.12 3.84 11.08
CA TYR A 178 12.66 4.98 11.83
C TYR A 178 11.65 6.12 11.99
N LEU A 179 10.83 6.39 10.96
CA LEU A 179 9.76 7.37 11.06
C LEU A 179 8.74 6.97 12.14
N PHE A 180 8.29 5.71 12.14
CA PHE A 180 7.35 5.22 13.16
C PHE A 180 7.91 5.29 14.57
N ILE A 181 9.16 4.88 14.78
CA ILE A 181 9.83 5.01 16.08
C ILE A 181 9.87 6.48 16.51
N GLY A 182 10.18 7.39 15.58
CA GLY A 182 10.19 8.83 15.81
C GLY A 182 8.81 9.37 16.20
N ILE A 183 7.75 8.96 15.49
CA ILE A 183 6.37 9.37 15.78
C ILE A 183 5.95 8.86 17.17
N VAL A 184 6.19 7.59 17.50
CA VAL A 184 5.85 7.02 18.81
C VAL A 184 6.58 7.77 19.92
N ALA A 185 7.87 8.05 19.75
CA ALA A 185 8.64 8.85 20.70
C ALA A 185 8.02 10.24 20.88
N CYS A 186 7.67 10.92 19.78
CA CYS A 186 7.04 12.24 19.87
C CYS A 186 5.68 12.19 20.58
N VAL A 187 4.84 11.19 20.30
CA VAL A 187 3.54 11.02 20.97
C VAL A 187 3.71 10.84 22.49
N ILE A 188 4.71 10.07 22.94
CA ILE A 188 5.02 9.93 24.37
C ILE A 188 5.43 11.29 24.98
N LEU A 189 6.26 12.07 24.26
CA LEU A 189 6.72 13.37 24.73
C LEU A 189 5.60 14.43 24.82
N VAL A 190 4.49 14.28 24.09
CA VAL A 190 3.32 15.18 24.18
C VAL A 190 2.72 15.19 25.60
N PHE A 191 2.84 14.09 26.35
CA PHE A 191 2.36 14.00 27.72
C PHE A 191 3.24 14.74 28.75
N ILE A 192 4.41 15.25 28.34
CA ILE A 192 5.32 16.01 29.19
C ILE A 192 5.07 17.51 28.95
N PRO A 193 4.47 18.24 29.92
CA PRO A 193 3.99 19.61 29.70
C PRO A 193 5.06 20.59 29.18
N ILE A 194 6.30 20.43 29.63
CA ILE A 194 7.43 21.34 29.34
C ILE A 194 7.85 21.28 27.87
N ILE A 195 7.76 20.10 27.24
CA ILE A 195 8.25 19.85 25.86
C ILE A 195 7.11 19.58 24.87
N ARG A 196 5.86 19.65 25.31
CA ARG A 196 4.66 19.36 24.52
C ARG A 196 4.65 20.09 23.18
N TYR A 197 4.96 21.38 23.16
CA TYR A 197 4.94 22.17 21.92
C TYR A 197 6.04 21.74 20.94
N LEU A 198 7.23 21.40 21.44
CA LEU A 198 8.32 20.89 20.63
C LEU A 198 7.96 19.52 20.03
N ALA A 199 7.32 18.65 20.82
CA ALA A 199 6.82 17.36 20.35
C ALA A 199 5.75 17.50 19.25
N LEU A 200 4.82 18.46 19.39
CA LEU A 200 3.82 18.75 18.35
C LEU A 200 4.47 19.24 17.04
N ILE A 201 5.48 20.12 17.14
CA ILE A 201 6.26 20.57 15.97
C ILE A 201 6.98 19.39 15.30
N ALA A 202 7.57 18.50 16.10
CA ALA A 202 8.24 17.31 15.57
C ALA A 202 7.26 16.35 14.87
N ILE A 203 6.04 16.15 15.41
CA ILE A 203 4.97 15.38 14.76
C ILE A 203 4.58 16.02 13.42
N PHE A 204 4.48 17.35 13.38
CA PHE A 204 4.18 18.07 12.14
C PHE A 204 5.28 17.87 11.08
N ILE A 205 6.56 17.94 11.46
CA ILE A 205 7.68 17.65 10.56
C ILE A 205 7.64 16.19 10.09
N ALA A 206 7.32 15.25 10.98
CA ALA A 206 7.18 13.83 10.63
C ALA A 206 6.03 13.60 9.63
N ALA A 207 4.91 14.34 9.74
CA ALA A 207 3.81 14.28 8.79
C ALA A 207 4.25 14.76 7.39
N ILE A 208 5.04 15.84 7.30
CA ILE A 208 5.63 16.28 6.03
C ILE A 208 6.58 15.21 5.46
N GLY A 209 7.40 14.60 6.33
CA GLY A 209 8.28 13.50 5.95
C GLY A 209 7.53 12.30 5.39
N ALA A 210 6.37 11.96 5.97
CA ALA A 210 5.51 10.87 5.50
C ALA A 210 5.01 11.10 4.07
N ILE A 211 4.72 12.35 3.67
CA ILE A 211 4.37 12.69 2.28
C ILE A 211 5.53 12.37 1.33
N GLY A 212 6.76 12.68 1.73
CA GLY A 212 7.96 12.34 0.96
C GLY A 212 8.15 10.83 0.79
N ILE A 213 7.90 10.05 1.86
CA ILE A 213 7.93 8.58 1.82
C ILE A 213 6.87 8.05 0.86
N LEU A 214 5.66 8.60 0.89
CA LEU A 214 4.55 8.19 0.04
C LEU A 214 4.84 8.46 -1.46
N ILE A 215 5.45 9.60 -1.77
CA ILE A 215 5.95 9.89 -3.13
C ILE A 215 7.05 8.90 -3.53
N TRP A 216 7.97 8.58 -2.62
CA TRP A 216 9.03 7.61 -2.90
C TRP A 216 8.45 6.21 -3.16
N GLU A 217 7.46 5.79 -2.39
CA GLU A 217 6.72 4.54 -2.60
C GLU A 217 6.06 4.51 -3.99
N TRP A 218 5.39 5.58 -4.42
CA TRP A 218 4.81 5.69 -5.75
C TRP A 218 5.87 5.56 -6.86
N VAL A 219 7.01 6.24 -6.71
CA VAL A 219 8.13 6.14 -7.65
C VAL A 219 8.65 4.70 -7.73
N LEU A 220 8.76 4.01 -6.59
CA LEU A 220 9.20 2.62 -6.55
C LEU A 220 8.18 1.68 -7.16
N MET A 221 6.87 1.83 -6.89
CA MET A 221 5.83 1.03 -7.54
C MET A 221 5.86 1.17 -9.06
N PHE A 222 6.01 2.39 -9.58
CA PHE A 222 6.14 2.64 -11.01
C PHE A 222 7.39 1.98 -11.61
N LYS A 223 8.54 2.10 -10.93
CA LYS A 223 9.78 1.46 -11.35
C LYS A 223 9.66 -0.07 -11.33
N THR A 224 9.07 -0.66 -10.28
CA THR A 224 8.78 -2.10 -10.18
C THR A 224 7.92 -2.56 -11.34
N ALA A 225 6.81 -1.85 -11.62
CA ALA A 225 5.92 -2.17 -12.74
C ALA A 225 6.66 -2.19 -14.08
N ARG A 226 7.53 -1.21 -14.31
CA ARG A 226 8.32 -1.08 -15.53
C ARG A 226 9.39 -2.15 -15.65
N ALA A 227 10.11 -2.45 -14.57
CA ALA A 227 11.14 -3.49 -14.54
C ALA A 227 10.53 -4.86 -14.86
N LEU A 228 9.43 -5.22 -14.21
CA LEU A 228 8.73 -6.49 -14.44
C LEU A 228 8.14 -6.61 -15.86
N LYS A 229 7.63 -5.50 -16.41
CA LYS A 229 7.10 -5.48 -17.78
C LYS A 229 8.18 -5.71 -18.85
N ASN A 230 9.43 -5.34 -18.56
CA ASN A 230 10.55 -5.32 -19.51
C ASN A 230 11.55 -6.49 -19.34
N PHE A 231 11.29 -7.42 -18.42
CA PHE A 231 12.10 -8.63 -18.19
C PHE A 231 11.89 -9.68 -19.30
#